data_AF-A0AA87FJY6-F1
#
_entry.id   AF-A0AA87FJY6-F1
#
_cell.length_a   1.000
_cell.length_b   1.000
_cell.length_c   1.000
_cell.angle_alpha   90.00
_cell.angle_beta   90.00
_cell.angle_gamma   90.00
#
_symmetry.space_group_name_H-M   'P 1'
#
loop_
_entity.id
_entity.type
_entity.pdbx_description
1 polymer ?
#
loop_
_entity_poly.entity_id
_entity_poly.type
_entity_poly.pdbx_seq_one_letter_code
_entity_poly.pdbx_strand_id
1 'polypeptide(L)'
;KLKQHKIFQSMSRKGNCLDNSPMENFFGLLKQEIFHGEVYRSLDELKTKIDQYIYYYNHKRIKKKLNWRSPVQFREAVKTAV
;
A
#
# COMPACT_ATOMS: atom_id res chain seq x y z
N LYS A 1 3.23 -5.62 24.83
CA LYS A 1 2.78 -6.12 23.51
C LYS A 1 3.86 -5.96 22.43
N LEU A 2 4.15 -4.78 21.84
CA LEU A 2 5.13 -4.67 20.73
C LEU A 2 6.57 -5.12 21.07
N LYS A 3 7.12 -4.70 22.20
CA LYS A 3 8.45 -5.13 22.66
C LYS A 3 8.57 -6.66 22.85
N GLN A 4 7.48 -7.33 23.23
CA GLN A 4 7.45 -8.79 23.38
C GLN A 4 7.59 -9.51 22.03
N HIS A 5 7.15 -8.88 20.94
CA HIS A 5 7.31 -9.39 19.57
C HIS A 5 8.59 -8.87 18.89
N LYS A 6 9.51 -8.24 19.63
CA LYS A 6 10.73 -7.60 19.08
C LYS A 6 10.43 -6.57 17.98
N ILE A 7 9.26 -5.92 18.05
CA ILE A 7 8.87 -4.82 17.17
C ILE A 7 9.24 -3.50 17.86
N PHE A 8 10.16 -2.76 17.26
CA PHE A 8 10.61 -1.47 17.73
C PHE A 8 9.88 -0.37 16.97
N GLN A 9 9.28 0.57 17.71
CA GLN A 9 8.66 1.75 17.10
C GLN A 9 9.76 2.71 16.66
N SER A 10 9.78 3.02 15.37
CA SER A 10 10.60 4.09 14.81
C SER A 10 9.69 5.26 14.51
N MET A 11 9.95 6.40 15.12
CA MET A 11 9.22 7.65 14.88
C MET A 11 10.20 8.66 14.28
N SER A 12 9.90 9.11 13.07
CA SER A 12 10.66 10.19 12.43
C SER A 12 10.54 11.47 13.25
N ARG A 13 11.55 12.34 13.19
CA ARG A 13 11.48 13.66 13.84
C ARG A 13 10.33 14.48 13.25
N LYS A 14 9.72 15.35 14.07
CA LYS A 14 8.71 16.31 13.60
C LYS A 14 9.27 17.11 12.41
N GLY A 15 8.49 17.18 11.33
CA GLY A 15 8.89 17.83 10.08
C GLY A 15 9.58 16.92 9.06
N ASN A 16 9.85 15.65 9.40
CA ASN A 16 10.33 14.65 8.44
C ASN A 16 9.21 13.68 8.03
N CYS A 17 8.63 13.89 6.86
CA CYS A 17 7.54 13.07 6.33
C CYS A 17 8.00 11.95 5.38
N LEU A 18 9.31 11.80 5.13
CA LEU A 18 9.81 10.87 4.11
C LEU A 18 9.35 9.42 4.35
N ASP A 19 9.33 9.00 5.61
CA ASP A 19 8.89 7.64 5.99
C ASP A 19 7.38 7.44 5.76
N ASN A 20 6.57 8.49 5.91
CA ASN A 20 5.11 8.42 5.72
C ASN A 20 4.67 8.69 4.28
N SER A 21 5.46 9.44 3.51
CA SER A 21 5.12 9.89 2.16
C SER A 21 4.67 8.76 1.21
N PRO A 22 5.24 7.53 1.23
CA PRO A 22 4.77 6.46 0.36
C PRO A 22 3.37 5.96 0.75
N MET A 23 3.05 5.96 2.05
CA MET A 23 1.73 5.58 2.55
C MET A 23 0.69 6.65 2.24
N GLU A 24 1.04 7.94 2.38
CA GLU A 24 0.17 9.05 1.95
C GLU A 24 -0.18 8.95 0.47
N ASN A 25 0.82 8.68 -0.38
CA ASN A 25 0.60 8.46 -1.81
C ASN A 25 -0.32 7.25 -2.07
N PHE A 26 -0.12 6.14 -1.38
CA PHE A 26 -0.99 4.97 -1.49
C PHE A 26 -2.45 5.30 -1.15
N PHE A 27 -2.68 6.00 -0.03
CA PHE A 27 -4.04 6.38 0.38
C PHE A 27 -4.68 7.40 -0.57
N GLY A 28 -3.90 8.33 -1.12
CA GLY A 28 -4.37 9.25 -2.15
C GLY A 28 -4.88 8.50 -3.39
N LEU A 29 -4.09 7.55 -3.89
CA LEU A 29 -4.47 6.72 -5.03
C LEU A 29 -5.69 5.84 -4.74
N LEU A 30 -5.73 5.19 -3.57
CA LEU A 30 -6.88 4.37 -3.16
C LEU A 30 -8.17 5.19 -3.18
N LYS A 31 -8.14 6.37 -2.55
CA LYS A 31 -9.33 7.22 -2.49
C LYS A 31 -9.73 7.70 -3.88
N GLN A 32 -8.78 8.11 -4.71
CA GLN A 32 -9.05 8.56 -6.07
C GLN A 32 -9.63 7.45 -6.96
N GLU A 33 -9.10 6.24 -6.86
CA GLU A 33 -9.43 5.15 -7.79
C GLU A 33 -10.68 4.37 -7.39
N ILE A 34 -11.01 4.28 -6.09
CA ILE A 34 -12.16 3.47 -5.65
C ILE A 34 -13.12 4.19 -4.69
N PHE A 35 -12.76 5.31 -4.07
CA PHE A 35 -13.62 5.92 -3.05
C PHE A 35 -14.38 7.13 -3.57
N HIS A 36 -13.70 8.04 -4.24
CA HIS A 36 -14.30 9.28 -4.73
C HIS A 36 -15.23 9.00 -5.92
N GLY A 37 -16.48 9.44 -5.80
CA GLY A 37 -17.52 9.23 -6.82
C GLY A 37 -18.33 7.94 -6.67
N GLU A 38 -17.98 7.09 -5.71
CA GLU A 38 -18.66 5.82 -5.45
C GLU A 38 -19.58 5.92 -4.23
N VAL A 39 -20.73 5.24 -4.29
CA VAL A 39 -21.69 5.14 -3.18
C VAL A 39 -21.72 3.70 -2.68
N TYR A 40 -21.24 3.51 -1.46
CA TYR A 40 -21.29 2.22 -0.76
C TYR A 40 -22.53 2.14 0.11
N ARG A 41 -23.29 1.05 0.00
CA ARG A 41 -24.52 0.82 0.76
C ARG A 41 -24.26 0.14 2.11
N SER A 42 -23.07 -0.41 2.29
CA SER A 42 -22.65 -1.02 3.55
C SER A 42 -21.15 -0.90 3.77
N LEU A 43 -20.74 -1.03 5.04
CA LEU A 43 -19.33 -1.10 5.40
C LEU A 43 -18.66 -2.34 4.79
N ASP A 44 -19.37 -3.46 4.69
CA ASP A 44 -18.79 -4.70 4.17
C ASP A 44 -18.57 -4.66 2.66
N GLU A 45 -19.41 -3.94 1.92
CA GLU A 45 -19.17 -3.63 0.52
C GLU A 45 -17.89 -2.80 0.34
N LEU A 46 -17.70 -1.75 1.16
CA LEU A 46 -16.49 -0.93 1.13
C LEU A 46 -15.25 -1.75 1.49
N LYS A 47 -15.31 -2.58 2.54
CA LYS A 47 -14.20 -3.48 2.92
C LYS A 47 -13.82 -4.41 1.77
N THR A 48 -14.81 -5.07 1.17
CA THR A 48 -14.61 -5.97 0.03
C THR A 48 -13.91 -5.24 -1.12
N LYS A 49 -14.33 -4.01 -1.42
CA LYS A 49 -13.71 -3.20 -2.47
C LYS A 49 -12.27 -2.81 -2.14
N ILE A 50 -11.99 -2.46 -0.87
CA ILE A 50 -10.64 -2.16 -0.39
C ILE A 50 -9.74 -3.40 -0.51
N ASP A 51 -10.21 -4.58 -0.11
CA ASP A 51 -9.43 -5.83 -0.22
C ASP A 51 -9.09 -6.17 -1.67
N GLN A 52 -10.08 -6.04 -2.57
CA GLN A 52 -9.87 -6.20 -4.02
C GLN A 52 -8.85 -5.19 -4.57
N TYR A 53 -8.93 -3.93 -4.13
CA TYR A 53 -8.00 -2.90 -4.55
C TYR A 53 -6.58 -3.14 -4.04
N ILE A 54 -6.41 -3.58 -2.78
CA ILE A 54 -5.11 -3.95 -2.21
C ILE A 54 -4.49 -5.10 -3.02
N TYR A 55 -5.29 -6.13 -3.34
CA TYR A 55 -4.82 -7.24 -4.16
C TYR A 55 -4.39 -6.76 -5.55
N TYR A 56 -5.23 -5.96 -6.22
CA TYR A 56 -4.89 -5.35 -7.51
C TYR A 56 -3.60 -4.53 -7.43
N TYR A 57 -3.49 -3.63 -6.45
CA TYR A 57 -2.35 -2.74 -6.29
C TYR A 57 -1.04 -3.51 -6.11
N ASN A 58 -1.05 -4.59 -5.33
CA ASN A 58 0.15 -5.37 -5.02
C ASN A 58 0.52 -6.38 -6.12
N HIS A 59 -0.47 -7.05 -6.72
CA HIS A 59 -0.23 -8.18 -7.63
C HIS A 59 -0.35 -7.83 -9.11
N LYS A 60 -1.17 -6.84 -9.46
CA LYS A 60 -1.54 -6.55 -10.86
C LYS A 60 -1.09 -5.18 -11.35
N ARG A 61 -1.00 -4.17 -10.47
CA ARG A 61 -0.68 -2.79 -10.87
C ARG A 61 0.74 -2.66 -11.39
N ILE A 62 0.88 -2.38 -12.67
CA ILE A 62 2.17 -2.16 -13.32
C ILE A 62 2.69 -0.75 -13.01
N LYS A 63 3.97 -0.65 -12.66
CA LYS A 63 4.64 0.64 -12.43
C LYS A 63 5.92 0.74 -13.24
N LYS A 64 6.06 1.84 -14.00
CA LYS A 64 7.28 2.14 -14.78
C LYS A 64 8.53 2.13 -13.90
N LYS A 65 8.45 2.71 -12.70
CA LYS A 65 9.56 2.73 -11.71
C LYS A 65 9.97 1.35 -11.18
N LEU A 66 9.15 0.33 -11.40
CA LEU A 66 9.40 -1.06 -10.99
C LEU A 66 9.73 -1.94 -12.22
N ASN A 67 10.33 -1.35 -13.25
CA ASN A 67 10.63 -2.02 -14.53
C ASN A 67 9.41 -2.69 -15.14
N TRP A 68 8.27 -1.99 -15.13
CA TRP A 68 7.00 -2.49 -15.66
C TRP A 68 6.50 -3.79 -15.00
N ARG A 69 6.80 -3.97 -13.70
CA ARG A 69 6.30 -5.09 -12.89
C ARG A 69 5.32 -4.60 -11.83
N SER A 70 4.54 -5.54 -11.27
CA SER A 70 3.77 -5.29 -10.06
C SER A 70 4.68 -5.23 -8.82
N PRO A 71 4.24 -4.60 -7.70
CA PRO A 71 5.01 -4.56 -6.47
C PRO A 71 5.49 -5.93 -5.97
N VAL A 72 4.64 -6.94 -6.05
CA VAL A 72 4.98 -8.31 -5.63
C VAL A 72 6.01 -8.92 -6.58
N GLN A 73 5.79 -8.84 -7.89
CA GLN A 73 6.75 -9.35 -8.89
C GLN A 73 8.13 -8.68 -8.76
N PHE A 74 8.15 -7.37 -8.52
CA PHE A 74 9.40 -6.63 -8.30
C PHE A 74 10.11 -7.14 -7.04
N ARG A 75 9.37 -7.33 -5.93
CA ARG A 75 9.92 -7.85 -4.68
C ARG A 75 10.49 -9.26 -4.83
N GLU A 76 9.80 -10.14 -5.56
CA GLU A 76 10.25 -11.50 -5.85
C GLU A 76 11.53 -11.50 -6.69
N ALA A 77 11.55 -10.71 -7.76
CA ALA A 77 12.74 -10.59 -8.62
C ALA A 77 13.97 -10.05 -7.86
N VAL A 78 13.79 -9.09 -6.95
CA VAL A 78 14.88 -8.57 -6.11
C VAL A 78 15.36 -9.62 -5.11
N LYS A 79 14.46 -10.42 -4.53
CA LYS A 79 14.84 -11.49 -3.58
C LYS A 79 15.66 -12.60 -4.24
N THR A 80 15.36 -12.95 -5.49
CA THR A 80 16.12 -13.98 -6.23
C THR A 80 17.50 -13.49 -6.67
N ALA A 81 17.73 -12.18 -6.69
CA ALA A 81 19.00 -11.57 -7.06
C ALA A 81 19.98 -11.40 -5.88
N VAL A 82 19.59 -11.82 -4.66
CA VAL A 82 20.38 -11.81 -3.43
C VAL A 82 20.65 -13.25 -3.02
#